data_AF-A0A2E7SAK2-F1
#
_entry.id   AF-A0A2E7SAK2-F1
#
_cell.length_a   1.000
_cell.length_b   1.000
_cell.length_c   1.000
_cell.angle_alpha   90.00
_cell.angle_beta   90.00
_cell.angle_gamma   90.00
#
_symmetry.space_group_name_H-M   'P 1'
#
loop_
_entity.id
_entity.type
_entity.pdbx_description
1 polymer ?
#
loop_
_entity_poly.entity_id
_entity_poly.type
_entity_poly.pdbx_seq_one_letter_code
_entity_poly.pdbx_strand_id
1 'polypeptide(L)'
;MQTDNSHDEAIVGGASGPILHIRKSLASGKDWATTLLEAIGLWTLPEEIIDGRKYKYLIHGEALDWLLLSERLLMEMNGYLTDNEYEELVFQGIMPSYVDREIFRRLIGPHKYRAYLNYWYGVVIEEALQLAVEEEVRKRHRALCYPDSEDLVEDAFSFLYNKSMQALLIEFAESNGLHDSESEYVRLALSDHKEFTYSLFKLRMHIWDPARIASDMRKGILKLEQIDKQRSALVDWEYIDSYSV
;
A
#
# COMPACT_ATOMS: atom_id res chain seq x y z
N MET A 1 14.88 4.19 -39.09
CA MET A 1 15.93 4.94 -38.36
C MET A 1 15.25 6.16 -37.78
N GLN A 2 15.07 6.35 -36.48
CA GLN A 2 15.50 5.65 -35.26
C GLN A 2 14.27 5.48 -34.38
N THR A 3 14.08 4.31 -33.77
CA THR A 3 13.26 4.16 -32.57
C THR A 3 14.12 4.60 -31.41
N ASP A 4 13.82 5.77 -30.87
CA ASP A 4 14.46 6.31 -29.67
C ASP A 4 13.96 5.48 -28.48
N ASN A 5 14.72 4.44 -28.13
CA ASN A 5 14.41 3.55 -27.03
C ASN A 5 15.03 4.16 -25.77
N SER A 6 14.38 5.19 -25.23
CA SER A 6 14.81 5.94 -24.04
C SER A 6 14.68 5.16 -22.72
N HIS A 7 14.38 3.86 -22.77
CA HIS A 7 14.26 3.00 -21.58
C HIS A 7 15.50 2.13 -21.29
N ASP A 8 16.60 2.32 -22.02
CA ASP A 8 17.90 1.69 -21.73
C ASP A 8 18.70 2.47 -20.66
N GLU A 9 18.02 3.08 -19.69
CA GLU A 9 18.69 3.52 -18.47
C GLU A 9 19.10 2.29 -17.65
N ALA A 10 20.38 2.28 -17.28
CA ALA A 10 21.12 1.22 -16.60
C ALA A 10 20.24 0.31 -15.71
N ILE A 11 19.80 -0.82 -16.27
CA ILE A 11 19.09 -1.82 -15.49
C ILE A 11 20.09 -2.40 -14.48
N VAL A 12 20.01 -1.93 -13.24
CA VAL A 12 20.76 -2.46 -12.10
C VAL A 12 20.53 -3.97 -12.04
N GLY A 13 21.57 -4.76 -11.77
CA GLY A 13 21.51 -6.22 -11.87
C GLY A 13 20.35 -6.89 -11.11
N GLY A 14 19.79 -6.23 -10.09
CA GLY A 14 18.61 -6.69 -9.35
C GLY A 14 17.25 -6.52 -10.08
N ALA A 15 17.15 -5.61 -11.05
CA ALA A 15 15.95 -5.37 -11.87
C ALA A 15 15.99 -6.10 -13.22
N SER A 16 17.18 -6.46 -13.72
CA SER A 16 17.34 -7.03 -15.08
C SER A 16 16.76 -8.43 -15.24
N GLY A 17 16.87 -9.27 -14.21
CA GLY A 17 16.30 -10.62 -14.21
C GLY A 17 14.77 -10.63 -14.36
N PRO A 18 14.02 -9.95 -13.48
CA PRO A 18 12.56 -9.84 -13.57
C PRO A 18 12.08 -9.22 -14.88
N ILE A 19 12.72 -8.14 -15.36
CA ILE A 19 12.33 -7.48 -16.62
C ILE A 19 12.54 -8.42 -17.81
N LEU A 20 13.66 -9.16 -17.85
CA LEU A 20 13.91 -10.16 -18.89
C LEU A 20 12.88 -11.30 -18.83
N HIS A 21 12.48 -11.72 -17.62
CA HIS A 21 11.43 -12.73 -17.43
C HIS A 21 10.09 -12.27 -18.00
N ILE A 22 9.70 -11.02 -17.75
CA ILE A 22 8.48 -10.41 -18.31
C ILE A 22 8.51 -10.48 -19.84
N ARG A 23 9.56 -9.94 -20.46
CA ARG A 23 9.68 -9.86 -21.93
C ARG A 23 9.60 -11.25 -22.58
N LYS A 24 10.30 -12.24 -22.02
CA LYS A 24 10.27 -13.62 -22.53
C LYS A 24 8.92 -14.30 -22.36
N SER A 25 8.31 -14.17 -21.18
CA SER A 25 7.05 -14.81 -20.86
C SER A 25 5.91 -14.28 -21.74
N LEU A 26 5.81 -12.96 -21.88
CA LEU A 26 4.78 -12.33 -22.71
C LEU A 26 4.99 -12.63 -24.20
N ALA A 27 6.23 -12.62 -24.69
CA ALA A 27 6.53 -13.02 -26.07
C ALA A 27 6.17 -14.48 -26.37
N SER A 28 6.16 -15.35 -25.35
CA SER A 28 5.73 -16.74 -25.47
C SER A 28 4.21 -16.94 -25.39
N GLY A 29 3.44 -15.87 -25.23
CA GLY A 29 1.98 -15.92 -25.12
C GLY A 29 1.48 -16.28 -23.71
N LYS A 30 2.32 -16.15 -22.69
CA LYS A 30 1.92 -16.38 -21.30
C LYS A 30 1.01 -15.25 -20.82
N ASP A 31 0.04 -15.62 -20.00
CA ASP A 31 -0.87 -14.72 -19.29
C ASP A 31 -0.14 -13.61 -18.51
N TRP A 32 -0.68 -12.38 -18.54
CA TRP A 32 -0.06 -11.21 -17.95
C TRP A 32 -0.01 -11.30 -16.42
N ALA A 33 -1.10 -11.72 -15.78
CA ALA A 33 -1.21 -11.74 -14.33
C ALA A 33 -0.24 -12.76 -13.71
N THR A 34 -0.13 -13.93 -14.33
CA THR A 34 0.85 -14.94 -13.94
C THR A 34 2.27 -14.43 -14.11
N THR A 35 2.55 -13.76 -15.24
CA THR A 35 3.87 -13.20 -15.53
C THR A 35 4.27 -12.11 -14.53
N LEU A 36 3.34 -11.24 -14.17
CA LEU A 36 3.54 -10.18 -13.17
C LEU A 36 3.92 -10.75 -11.80
N LEU A 37 3.15 -11.71 -11.29
CA LEU A 37 3.39 -12.29 -9.96
C LEU A 37 4.72 -13.04 -9.88
N GLU A 38 5.11 -13.75 -10.95
CA GLU A 38 6.43 -14.37 -11.02
C GLU A 38 7.55 -13.32 -11.02
N ALA A 39 7.38 -12.21 -11.76
CA ALA A 39 8.34 -11.12 -11.76
C ALA A 39 8.48 -10.47 -10.37
N ILE A 40 7.38 -10.30 -9.63
CA ILE A 40 7.39 -9.88 -8.21
C ILE A 40 8.17 -10.87 -7.35
N GLY A 41 7.97 -12.17 -7.58
CA GLY A 41 8.71 -13.24 -6.89
C GLY A 41 10.22 -13.17 -7.12
N LEU A 42 10.64 -12.76 -8.32
CA LEU A 42 12.04 -12.60 -8.72
C LEU A 42 12.65 -11.24 -8.31
N TRP A 43 11.83 -10.25 -7.95
CA TRP A 43 12.30 -8.89 -7.69
C TRP A 43 13.18 -8.80 -6.45
N THR A 44 14.33 -8.13 -6.55
CA THR A 44 15.33 -8.08 -5.45
C THR A 44 15.60 -6.69 -4.90
N LEU A 45 15.28 -5.63 -5.63
CA LEU A 45 15.55 -4.26 -5.16
C LEU A 45 14.48 -3.82 -4.13
N PRO A 46 14.89 -3.30 -2.96
CA PRO A 46 13.95 -2.80 -1.95
C PRO A 46 13.34 -1.44 -2.33
N GLU A 47 14.08 -0.64 -3.12
CA GLU A 47 13.65 0.64 -3.65
C GLU A 47 14.41 1.00 -4.93
N GLU A 48 13.86 1.91 -5.73
CA GLU A 48 14.51 2.52 -6.90
C GLU A 48 14.01 3.94 -7.14
N ILE A 49 14.71 4.68 -8.02
CA ILE A 49 14.30 6.02 -8.46
C ILE A 49 14.16 5.98 -9.97
N ILE A 50 12.98 6.36 -10.48
CA ILE A 50 12.65 6.36 -11.90
C ILE A 50 11.98 7.68 -12.23
N ASP A 51 12.50 8.40 -13.23
CA ASP A 51 12.01 9.72 -13.63
C ASP A 51 11.86 10.70 -12.45
N GLY A 52 12.80 10.62 -11.48
CA GLY A 52 12.78 11.42 -10.26
C GLY A 52 11.77 10.99 -9.20
N ARG A 53 10.90 10.00 -9.46
CA ARG A 53 9.99 9.41 -8.47
C ARG A 53 10.70 8.27 -7.73
N LYS A 54 10.66 8.34 -6.39
CA LYS A 54 11.15 7.27 -5.52
C LYS A 54 10.07 6.18 -5.36
N TYR A 55 10.43 4.95 -5.65
CA TYR A 55 9.61 3.76 -5.43
C TYR A 55 10.23 2.93 -4.30
N LYS A 56 9.61 2.94 -3.11
CA LYS A 56 10.03 2.10 -1.97
C LYS A 56 9.11 0.90 -1.84
N TYR A 57 9.53 -0.25 -2.37
CA TYR A 57 8.74 -1.48 -2.41
C TYR A 57 8.77 -2.23 -1.08
N LEU A 58 9.91 -2.23 -0.38
CA LEU A 58 10.12 -3.01 0.83
C LEU A 58 10.38 -2.12 2.03
N ILE A 59 9.32 -1.81 2.74
CA ILE A 59 9.28 -0.96 3.94
C ILE A 59 9.97 -1.69 5.10
N HIS A 60 10.93 -1.00 5.76
CA HIS A 60 11.79 -1.55 6.82
C HIS A 60 12.46 -2.90 6.48
N GLY A 61 12.62 -3.24 5.19
CA GLY A 61 13.19 -4.53 4.78
C GLY A 61 12.25 -5.74 4.97
N GLU A 62 11.00 -5.55 5.36
CA GLU A 62 10.11 -6.66 5.74
C GLU A 62 8.65 -6.53 5.29
N ALA A 63 8.16 -5.35 4.92
CA ALA A 63 6.78 -5.12 4.46
C ALA A 63 6.77 -4.76 2.97
N LEU A 64 6.22 -5.65 2.13
CA LEU A 64 6.19 -5.49 0.67
C LEU A 64 4.92 -4.79 0.22
N ASP A 65 5.07 -3.58 -0.31
CA ASP A 65 4.04 -2.90 -1.10
C ASP A 65 4.02 -3.48 -2.52
N TRP A 66 3.29 -4.59 -2.68
CA TRP A 66 3.23 -5.32 -3.93
C TRP A 66 2.47 -4.58 -5.03
N LEU A 67 1.57 -3.64 -4.68
CA LEU A 67 0.85 -2.82 -5.66
C LEU A 67 1.74 -1.74 -6.25
N LEU A 68 2.57 -1.10 -5.43
CA LEU A 68 3.58 -0.16 -5.94
C LEU A 68 4.59 -0.87 -6.85
N LEU A 69 5.01 -2.10 -6.50
CA LEU A 69 5.85 -2.90 -7.39
C LEU A 69 5.11 -3.34 -8.65
N SER A 70 3.82 -3.64 -8.55
CA SER A 70 2.99 -3.95 -9.71
C SER A 70 2.92 -2.76 -10.67
N GLU A 71 2.58 -1.56 -10.18
CA GLU A 71 2.56 -0.31 -10.96
C GLU A 71 3.85 -0.14 -11.77
N ARG A 72 5.00 -0.32 -11.11
CA ARG A 72 6.30 -0.27 -11.78
C ARG A 72 6.47 -1.31 -12.89
N LEU A 73 6.16 -2.57 -12.58
CA LEU A 73 6.40 -3.68 -13.51
C LEU A 73 5.46 -3.63 -14.71
N LEU A 74 4.26 -3.11 -14.53
CA LEU A 74 3.28 -2.91 -15.60
C LEU A 74 3.80 -1.98 -16.69
N MET A 75 4.71 -1.05 -16.39
CA MET A 75 5.37 -0.20 -17.41
C MET A 75 6.13 -1.04 -18.46
N GLU A 76 6.62 -2.22 -18.10
CA GLU A 76 7.30 -3.16 -19.02
C GLU A 76 6.32 -4.07 -19.77
N MET A 77 5.03 -4.00 -19.43
CA MET A 77 3.96 -4.86 -19.94
C MET A 77 2.97 -4.09 -20.82
N ASN A 78 3.33 -2.87 -21.25
CA ASN A 78 2.49 -2.02 -22.09
C ASN A 78 2.00 -2.78 -23.35
N GLY A 79 0.69 -2.72 -23.59
CA GLY A 79 0.02 -3.40 -24.70
C GLY A 79 -0.39 -4.85 -24.44
N TYR A 80 -0.11 -5.42 -23.27
CA TYR A 80 -0.58 -6.76 -22.87
C TYR A 80 -1.78 -6.74 -21.91
N LEU A 81 -2.14 -5.57 -21.40
CA LEU A 81 -3.31 -5.35 -20.56
C LEU A 81 -4.25 -4.37 -21.24
N THR A 82 -5.55 -4.54 -21.01
CA THR A 82 -6.55 -3.51 -21.29
C THR A 82 -6.48 -2.40 -20.23
N ASP A 83 -6.97 -1.20 -20.57
CA ASP A 83 -7.00 -0.08 -19.63
C ASP A 83 -7.81 -0.43 -18.36
N ASN A 84 -8.90 -1.19 -18.52
CA ASN A 84 -9.72 -1.66 -17.39
C ASN A 84 -8.95 -2.61 -16.46
N GLU A 85 -8.19 -3.58 -17.01
CA GLU A 85 -7.35 -4.47 -16.19
C GLU A 85 -6.25 -3.72 -15.45
N TYR A 86 -5.65 -2.70 -16.09
CA TYR A 86 -4.67 -1.84 -15.45
C TYR A 86 -5.30 -1.06 -14.29
N GLU A 87 -6.45 -0.44 -14.51
CA GLU A 87 -7.16 0.33 -13.48
C GLU A 87 -7.64 -0.55 -12.30
N GLU A 88 -8.23 -1.71 -12.60
CA GLU A 88 -8.68 -2.68 -11.59
C GLU A 88 -7.51 -3.12 -10.69
N LEU A 89 -6.35 -3.40 -11.27
CA LEU A 89 -5.19 -3.81 -10.49
C LEU A 89 -4.58 -2.63 -9.72
N VAL A 90 -4.23 -1.54 -10.38
CA VAL A 90 -3.43 -0.46 -9.75
C VAL A 90 -4.25 0.31 -8.71
N PHE A 91 -5.55 0.52 -8.93
CA PHE A 91 -6.40 1.28 -8.01
C PHE A 91 -7.24 0.42 -7.06
N GLN A 92 -7.56 -0.81 -7.43
CA GLN A 92 -8.42 -1.68 -6.62
C GLN A 92 -7.69 -2.90 -6.06
N GLY A 93 -6.48 -3.20 -6.55
CA GLY A 93 -5.74 -4.40 -6.18
C GLY A 93 -6.43 -5.69 -6.62
N ILE A 94 -7.30 -5.61 -7.62
CA ILE A 94 -8.07 -6.76 -8.12
C ILE A 94 -7.22 -7.50 -9.15
N MET A 95 -7.03 -8.79 -8.90
CA MET A 95 -6.44 -9.73 -9.85
C MET A 95 -7.55 -10.43 -10.64
N PRO A 96 -7.25 -10.96 -11.84
CA PRO A 96 -8.20 -11.79 -12.57
C PRO A 96 -8.73 -12.96 -11.73
N SER A 97 -9.97 -13.35 -11.96
CA SER A 97 -10.71 -14.30 -11.11
C SER A 97 -10.09 -15.68 -10.96
N TYR A 98 -9.22 -16.10 -11.89
CA TYR A 98 -8.47 -17.36 -11.81
C TYR A 98 -7.26 -17.29 -10.88
N VAL A 99 -6.84 -16.09 -10.42
CA VAL A 99 -5.75 -15.91 -9.45
C VAL A 99 -6.34 -15.85 -8.05
N ASP A 100 -6.47 -17.03 -7.44
CA ASP A 100 -6.83 -17.10 -6.02
C ASP A 100 -5.63 -16.86 -5.09
N ARG A 101 -5.89 -16.90 -3.78
CA ARG A 101 -4.87 -16.70 -2.74
C ARG A 101 -3.75 -17.74 -2.81
N GLU A 102 -4.05 -18.99 -3.15
CA GLU A 102 -3.05 -20.07 -3.17
C GLU A 102 -2.13 -19.90 -4.38
N ILE A 103 -2.69 -19.58 -5.54
CA ILE A 103 -1.95 -19.25 -6.76
C ILE A 103 -1.10 -18.01 -6.53
N PHE A 104 -1.67 -16.94 -5.97
CA PHE A 104 -0.92 -15.72 -5.63
C PHE A 104 0.30 -16.03 -4.76
N ARG A 105 0.10 -16.75 -3.65
CA ARG A 105 1.17 -17.15 -2.72
C ARG A 105 2.23 -18.01 -3.41
N ARG A 106 1.82 -18.94 -4.27
CA ARG A 106 2.73 -19.85 -4.99
C ARG A 106 3.60 -19.09 -5.98
N LEU A 107 3.05 -18.12 -6.70
CA LEU A 107 3.76 -17.37 -7.75
C LEU A 107 4.76 -16.36 -7.17
N ILE A 108 4.38 -15.58 -6.15
CA ILE A 108 5.32 -14.62 -5.52
C ILE A 108 6.32 -15.31 -4.58
N GLY A 109 6.00 -16.52 -4.11
CA GLY A 109 6.83 -17.30 -3.20
C GLY A 109 6.63 -16.96 -1.71
N PRO A 110 7.04 -17.88 -0.81
CA PRO A 110 6.69 -17.81 0.62
C PRO A 110 7.28 -16.58 1.34
N HIS A 111 8.48 -16.14 0.97
CA HIS A 111 9.13 -14.97 1.58
C HIS A 111 8.44 -13.67 1.19
N LYS A 112 8.14 -13.46 -0.11
CA LYS A 112 7.38 -12.29 -0.58
C LYS A 112 5.97 -12.30 -0.05
N TYR A 113 5.33 -13.47 0.04
CA TYR A 113 4.00 -13.58 0.64
C TYR A 113 3.97 -13.19 2.13
N ARG A 114 4.99 -13.57 2.91
CA ARG A 114 5.13 -13.08 4.28
C ARG A 114 5.31 -11.57 4.32
N ALA A 115 6.13 -11.01 3.44
CA ALA A 115 6.35 -9.56 3.37
C ALA A 115 5.08 -8.82 2.93
N TYR A 116 4.30 -9.38 2.02
CA TYR A 116 2.97 -8.88 1.65
C TYR A 116 2.04 -8.84 2.86
N LEU A 117 1.99 -9.93 3.65
CA LEU A 117 1.16 -9.96 4.86
C LEU A 117 1.61 -8.91 5.89
N ASN A 118 2.93 -8.68 6.03
CA ASN A 118 3.45 -7.63 6.89
C ASN A 118 2.94 -6.24 6.44
N TYR A 119 2.94 -5.96 5.13
CA TYR A 119 2.38 -4.71 4.59
C TYR A 119 0.87 -4.62 4.80
N TRP A 120 0.14 -5.69 4.50
CA TRP A 120 -1.32 -5.74 4.66
C TRP A 120 -1.72 -5.44 6.12
N TYR A 121 -1.10 -6.12 7.06
CA TYR A 121 -1.41 -5.96 8.48
C TYR A 121 -0.84 -4.69 9.10
N GLY A 122 0.38 -4.31 8.73
CA GLY A 122 1.08 -3.20 9.36
C GLY A 122 0.87 -1.84 8.71
N VAL A 123 0.29 -1.78 7.51
CA VAL A 123 -0.04 -0.53 6.82
C VAL A 123 -1.55 -0.47 6.60
N VAL A 124 -2.10 -1.34 5.74
CA VAL A 124 -3.51 -1.24 5.30
C VAL A 124 -4.49 -1.40 6.48
N ILE A 125 -4.32 -2.45 7.28
CA ILE A 125 -5.19 -2.67 8.45
C ILE A 125 -4.94 -1.64 9.55
N GLU A 126 -3.71 -1.13 9.67
CA GLU A 126 -3.36 -0.10 10.65
C GLU A 126 -4.07 1.23 10.32
N GLU A 127 -4.08 1.66 9.06
CA GLU A 127 -4.81 2.85 8.59
C GLU A 127 -6.33 2.68 8.78
N ALA A 128 -6.87 1.52 8.42
CA ALA A 128 -8.29 1.24 8.62
C ALA A 128 -8.67 1.27 10.12
N LEU A 129 -7.79 0.80 10.99
CA LEU A 129 -7.97 0.88 12.43
C LEU A 129 -7.91 2.31 12.96
N GLN A 130 -6.95 3.13 12.51
CA GLN A 130 -6.87 4.54 12.88
C GLN A 130 -8.19 5.24 12.56
N LEU A 131 -8.72 5.05 11.36
CA LEU A 131 -10.02 5.58 10.96
C LEU A 131 -11.17 5.05 11.82
N ALA A 132 -11.17 3.76 12.16
CA ALA A 132 -12.20 3.17 13.03
C ALA A 132 -12.22 3.81 14.42
N VAL A 133 -11.04 4.06 15.00
CA VAL A 133 -10.91 4.70 16.32
C VAL A 133 -11.28 6.19 16.25
N GLU A 134 -10.85 6.90 15.21
CA GLU A 134 -11.21 8.29 14.97
C GLU A 134 -12.74 8.46 14.86
N GLU A 135 -13.43 7.55 14.17
CA GLU A 135 -14.90 7.54 14.14
C GLU A 135 -15.55 7.27 15.49
N GLU A 136 -14.97 6.39 16.32
CA GLU A 136 -15.44 6.17 17.68
C GLU A 136 -15.28 7.43 18.54
N VAL A 137 -14.13 8.11 18.44
CA VAL A 137 -13.87 9.38 19.13
C VAL A 137 -14.87 10.44 18.67
N ARG A 138 -15.06 10.59 17.36
CA ARG A 138 -16.03 11.51 16.76
C ARG A 138 -17.45 11.26 17.26
N LYS A 139 -17.88 10.00 17.36
CA LYS A 139 -19.19 9.64 17.92
C LYS A 139 -19.33 10.08 19.39
N ARG A 140 -18.28 9.94 20.20
CA ARG A 140 -18.28 10.41 21.60
C ARG A 140 -18.35 11.93 21.68
N HIS A 141 -17.55 12.64 20.88
CA HIS A 141 -17.57 14.11 20.82
C HIS A 141 -18.93 14.65 20.42
N ARG A 142 -19.58 14.07 19.40
CA ARG A 142 -20.95 14.42 19.00
C ARG A 142 -21.97 14.19 20.11
N ALA A 143 -21.84 13.10 20.87
CA ALA A 143 -22.71 12.85 22.02
C ALA A 143 -22.55 13.88 23.15
N LEU A 144 -21.39 14.56 23.20
CA LEU A 144 -21.07 15.63 24.13
C LEU A 144 -21.27 17.04 23.55
N CYS A 145 -21.79 17.15 22.30
CA CYS A 145 -21.96 18.41 21.57
C CYS A 145 -20.66 19.21 21.36
N TYR A 146 -19.50 18.53 21.30
CA TYR A 146 -18.26 19.16 20.86
C TYR A 146 -18.22 19.32 19.34
N PRO A 147 -17.60 20.38 18.81
CA PRO A 147 -17.40 20.56 17.38
C PRO A 147 -16.42 19.50 16.82
N ASP A 148 -16.59 19.09 15.56
CA ASP A 148 -15.60 18.28 14.86
C ASP A 148 -14.34 19.16 14.64
N SER A 149 -13.18 18.74 15.18
CA SER A 149 -11.89 19.45 15.10
C SER A 149 -10.73 18.47 14.82
N GLU A 150 -9.53 18.99 14.59
CA GLU A 150 -8.30 18.17 14.48
C GLU A 150 -7.98 17.39 15.77
N ASP A 151 -8.58 17.78 16.91
CA ASP A 151 -8.46 17.06 18.18
C ASP A 151 -8.93 15.61 18.07
N LEU A 152 -9.82 15.29 17.11
CA LEU A 152 -10.30 13.91 16.89
C LEU A 152 -9.17 12.97 16.48
N VAL A 153 -8.25 13.44 15.63
CA VAL A 153 -7.11 12.65 15.17
C VAL A 153 -6.12 12.50 16.31
N GLU A 154 -5.84 13.58 17.03
CA GLU A 154 -4.93 13.57 18.17
C GLU A 154 -5.42 12.67 19.31
N ASP A 155 -6.72 12.67 19.59
CA ASP A 155 -7.36 11.77 20.56
C ASP A 155 -7.27 10.31 20.12
N ALA A 156 -7.48 10.03 18.82
CA ALA A 156 -7.38 8.68 18.27
C ALA A 156 -5.95 8.13 18.35
N PHE A 157 -4.97 8.95 17.98
CA PHE A 157 -3.55 8.61 18.07
C PHE A 157 -3.13 8.43 19.53
N SER A 158 -3.55 9.31 20.43
CA SER A 158 -3.30 9.17 21.86
C SER A 158 -3.86 7.86 22.41
N PHE A 159 -5.07 7.47 21.99
CA PHE A 159 -5.69 6.20 22.38
C PHE A 159 -4.95 4.96 21.84
N LEU A 160 -4.48 5.02 20.60
CA LEU A 160 -3.81 3.90 19.92
C LEU A 160 -2.34 3.76 20.29
N TYR A 161 -1.62 4.85 20.53
CA TYR A 161 -0.17 4.89 20.61
C TYR A 161 0.38 5.50 21.91
N ASN A 162 -0.50 5.98 22.81
CA ASN A 162 -0.15 6.74 24.02
C ASN A 162 0.64 8.03 23.74
N LYS A 163 0.54 8.58 22.51
CA LYS A 163 1.19 9.82 22.07
C LYS A 163 0.33 10.53 21.03
N SER A 164 0.49 11.85 20.93
CA SER A 164 -0.09 12.66 19.85
C SER A 164 0.51 12.27 18.50
N MET A 165 -0.26 12.49 17.43
CA MET A 165 0.19 12.31 16.05
C MET A 165 1.41 13.18 15.77
N GLN A 166 1.39 14.45 16.20
CA GLN A 166 2.52 15.36 16.04
C GLN A 166 3.81 14.84 16.71
N ALA A 167 3.73 14.34 17.95
CA ALA A 167 4.90 13.81 18.64
C ALA A 167 5.48 12.58 17.92
N LEU A 168 4.60 11.70 17.44
CA LEU A 168 5.00 10.51 16.67
C LEU A 168 5.65 10.88 15.34
N LEU A 169 5.13 11.90 14.64
CA LEU A 169 5.69 12.41 13.40
C LEU A 169 7.08 13.01 13.60
N ILE A 170 7.28 13.77 14.68
CA ILE A 170 8.59 14.33 15.03
C ILE A 170 9.59 13.19 15.31
N GLU A 171 9.23 12.22 16.15
CA GLU A 171 10.09 11.06 16.45
C GLU A 171 10.43 10.25 15.18
N PHE A 172 9.46 10.08 14.29
CA PHE A 172 9.68 9.43 12.99
C PHE A 172 10.61 10.25 12.09
N ALA A 173 10.43 11.56 12.00
CA ALA A 173 11.27 12.43 11.18
C ALA A 173 12.71 12.46 11.69
N GLU A 174 12.91 12.55 13.01
CA GLU A 174 14.22 12.51 13.66
C GLU A 174 14.94 11.19 13.39
N SER A 175 14.25 10.06 13.57
CA SER A 175 14.83 8.73 13.36
C SER A 175 15.18 8.42 11.91
N ASN A 176 14.50 9.05 10.95
CA ASN A 176 14.78 8.89 9.51
C ASN A 176 15.64 10.01 8.91
N GLY A 177 16.10 10.98 9.72
CA GLY A 177 16.90 12.11 9.24
C GLY A 177 16.14 13.05 8.30
N LEU A 178 14.80 13.07 8.40
CA LEU A 178 13.90 13.93 7.62
C LEU A 178 13.58 15.25 8.33
N HIS A 179 14.05 15.41 9.57
CA HIS A 179 13.81 16.61 10.36
C HIS A 179 14.72 17.76 9.88
N ASP A 180 14.13 18.76 9.22
CA ASP A 180 14.77 20.05 9.02
C ASP A 180 14.62 20.87 10.31
N SER A 181 15.74 21.26 10.93
CA SER A 181 15.75 22.01 12.20
C SER A 181 15.02 23.35 12.15
N GLU A 182 14.71 23.85 10.94
CA GLU A 182 14.08 25.16 10.73
C GLU A 182 12.55 25.12 10.52
N SER A 183 11.93 23.93 10.39
CA SER A 183 10.48 23.81 10.13
C SER A 183 9.70 23.36 11.37
N GLU A 184 8.66 24.10 11.73
CA GLU A 184 7.70 23.74 12.79
C GLU A 184 6.83 22.52 12.40
N TYR A 185 6.72 22.21 11.11
CA TYR A 185 5.91 21.11 10.58
C TYR A 185 6.74 20.10 9.79
N VAL A 186 6.50 18.81 10.02
CA VAL A 186 7.08 17.71 9.25
C VAL A 186 6.27 17.53 7.96
N ARG A 187 6.89 17.74 6.80
CA ARG A 187 6.29 17.41 5.50
C ARG A 187 6.73 15.99 5.09
N LEU A 188 5.78 15.07 5.01
CA LEU A 188 6.03 13.69 4.57
C LEU A 188 5.64 13.51 3.10
N ALA A 189 6.50 12.86 2.30
CA ALA A 189 6.08 12.31 1.03
C ALA A 189 5.16 11.09 1.26
N LEU A 190 4.40 10.68 0.24
CA LEU A 190 3.51 9.51 0.35
C LEU A 190 4.26 8.21 0.71
N SER A 191 5.49 8.04 0.23
CA SER A 191 6.36 6.93 0.63
C SER A 191 6.61 6.93 2.13
N ASP A 192 6.77 8.13 2.70
CA ASP A 192 7.12 8.32 4.09
C ASP A 192 5.89 8.11 4.98
N HIS A 193 4.68 8.36 4.46
CA HIS A 193 3.43 8.03 5.16
C HIS A 193 3.30 6.53 5.42
N LYS A 194 3.51 5.68 4.40
CA LYS A 194 3.40 4.22 4.56
C LYS A 194 4.44 3.67 5.54
N GLU A 195 5.65 4.22 5.50
CA GLU A 195 6.73 3.87 6.42
C GLU A 195 6.46 4.35 7.85
N PHE A 196 5.88 5.54 8.00
CA PHE A 196 5.38 6.06 9.27
C PHE A 196 4.30 5.14 9.85
N THR A 197 3.27 4.81 9.08
CA THR A 197 2.21 3.88 9.53
C THR A 197 2.79 2.53 9.93
N TYR A 198 3.71 1.96 9.17
CA TYR A 198 4.35 0.70 9.53
C TYR A 198 5.16 0.81 10.83
N SER A 199 5.82 1.95 11.07
CA SER A 199 6.49 2.24 12.34
C SER A 199 5.52 2.30 13.51
N LEU A 200 4.34 2.89 13.33
CA LEU A 200 3.26 2.94 14.33
C LEU A 200 2.72 1.54 14.67
N PHE A 201 2.55 0.69 13.66
CA PHE A 201 2.19 -0.71 13.87
C PHE A 201 3.24 -1.44 14.71
N LYS A 202 4.53 -1.28 14.40
CA LYS A 202 5.64 -1.86 15.18
C LYS A 202 5.68 -1.32 16.61
N LEU A 203 5.39 -0.04 16.81
CA LEU A 203 5.25 0.55 18.13
C LEU A 203 4.11 -0.13 18.91
N ARG A 204 2.93 -0.30 18.31
CA ARG A 204 1.79 -0.98 18.95
C ARG A 204 2.07 -2.43 19.33
N MET A 205 2.82 -3.14 18.49
CA MET A 205 3.29 -4.49 18.80
C MET A 205 4.20 -4.54 20.03
N HIS A 206 4.86 -3.43 20.37
CA HIS A 206 5.73 -3.34 21.53
C HIS A 206 5.00 -2.89 22.80
N ILE A 207 4.07 -1.93 22.69
CA ILE A 207 3.42 -1.30 23.86
C ILE A 207 2.14 -1.99 24.33
N TRP A 208 1.45 -2.76 23.45
CA TRP A 208 0.20 -3.42 23.78
C TRP A 208 0.34 -4.92 23.94
N ASP A 209 -0.56 -5.51 24.72
CA ASP A 209 -0.63 -6.96 24.86
C ASP A 209 -1.21 -7.63 23.60
N PRO A 210 -0.88 -8.92 23.35
CA PRO A 210 -1.34 -9.63 22.16
C PRO A 210 -2.87 -9.72 22.01
N ALA A 211 -3.63 -9.73 23.12
CA ALA A 211 -5.08 -9.84 23.05
C ALA A 211 -5.70 -8.52 22.56
N ARG A 212 -5.20 -7.38 23.06
CA ARG A 212 -5.58 -6.06 22.55
C ARG A 212 -5.24 -5.92 21.07
N ILE A 213 -4.01 -6.26 20.69
CA ILE A 213 -3.56 -6.21 19.29
C ILE A 213 -4.51 -7.03 18.40
N ALA A 214 -4.81 -8.28 18.76
CA ALA A 214 -5.72 -9.12 17.99
C ALA A 214 -7.15 -8.54 17.89
N SER A 215 -7.63 -7.89 18.94
CA SER A 215 -8.93 -7.20 18.93
C SER A 215 -8.93 -5.99 18.00
N ASP A 216 -7.90 -5.18 18.07
CA ASP A 216 -7.73 -4.01 17.21
C ASP A 216 -7.57 -4.42 15.74
N MET A 217 -6.84 -5.49 15.44
CA MET A 217 -6.74 -6.03 14.09
C MET A 217 -8.11 -6.43 13.54
N ARG A 218 -8.95 -7.10 14.34
CA ARG A 218 -10.33 -7.40 13.93
C ARG A 218 -11.12 -6.12 13.67
N LYS A 219 -10.96 -5.08 14.49
CA LYS A 219 -11.61 -3.78 14.28
C LYS A 219 -11.18 -3.15 12.95
N GLY A 220 -9.88 -3.13 12.64
CA GLY A 220 -9.37 -2.63 11.36
C GLY A 220 -9.91 -3.40 10.16
N ILE A 221 -9.93 -4.75 10.23
CA ILE A 221 -10.51 -5.60 9.17
C ILE A 221 -11.99 -5.27 8.94
N LEU A 222 -12.79 -5.21 10.01
CA LEU A 222 -14.22 -4.88 9.91
C LEU A 222 -14.44 -3.49 9.33
N LYS A 223 -13.56 -2.53 9.63
CA LYS A 223 -13.64 -1.19 9.08
C LYS A 223 -13.36 -1.19 7.57
N LEU A 224 -12.36 -1.94 7.12
CA LEU A 224 -12.06 -2.09 5.70
C LEU A 224 -13.22 -2.73 4.94
N GLU A 225 -13.79 -3.82 5.47
CA GLU A 225 -14.99 -4.45 4.89
C GLU A 225 -16.19 -3.50 4.80
N GLN A 226 -16.34 -2.59 5.78
CA GLN A 226 -17.38 -1.56 5.74
C GLN A 226 -17.12 -0.54 4.62
N ILE A 227 -15.88 -0.10 4.45
CA ILE A 227 -15.50 0.84 3.38
C ILE A 227 -15.76 0.20 2.01
N ASP A 228 -15.35 -1.06 1.82
CA ASP A 228 -15.56 -1.77 0.55
C ASP A 228 -17.04 -1.89 0.20
N LYS A 229 -17.90 -2.23 1.18
CA LYS A 229 -19.36 -2.25 0.99
C LYS A 229 -19.92 -0.88 0.61
N GLN A 230 -19.45 0.18 1.24
CA GLN A 230 -19.87 1.55 0.92
C GLN A 230 -19.41 1.96 -0.48
N ARG A 231 -18.19 1.60 -0.87
CA ARG A 231 -17.65 1.82 -2.21
C ARG A 231 -18.48 1.12 -3.27
N SER A 232 -18.79 -0.17 -3.08
CA SER A 232 -19.66 -0.92 -4.01
C SER A 232 -21.07 -0.36 -4.11
N ALA A 233 -21.60 0.27 -3.05
CA ALA A 233 -22.91 0.91 -3.06
C ALA A 233 -22.91 2.31 -3.72
N LEU A 234 -21.76 3.00 -3.74
CA LEU A 234 -21.58 4.31 -4.39
C LEU A 234 -21.34 4.18 -5.91
N VAL A 235 -20.85 3.03 -6.38
CA VAL A 235 -20.85 2.68 -7.80
C VAL A 235 -22.29 2.35 -8.18
N ASP A 236 -23.05 3.41 -8.50
CA ASP A 236 -24.40 3.31 -9.00
C ASP A 236 -24.35 2.74 -10.42
N TRP A 237 -24.56 1.43 -10.55
CA TRP A 237 -24.56 0.74 -11.85
C TRP A 237 -25.63 1.31 -12.79
N GLU A 238 -26.71 1.90 -12.26
CA GLU A 238 -27.73 2.61 -13.05
C GLU A 238 -27.17 3.88 -13.73
N TYR A 239 -26.11 4.49 -13.19
CA TYR A 239 -25.47 5.68 -13.78
C TYR A 239 -24.48 5.33 -14.90
N ILE A 240 -23.75 4.22 -14.79
CA ILE A 240 -22.76 3.77 -15.78
C ILE A 240 -23.44 3.16 -17.04
N ASP A 241 -24.55 2.45 -16.85
CA ASP A 241 -25.35 1.91 -17.96
C ASP A 241 -26.01 3.02 -18.82
N SER A 242 -26.15 4.23 -18.28
CA SER A 242 -26.71 5.37 -19.03
C SER A 242 -25.75 6.02 -20.04
N TYR A 243 -24.45 5.69 -19.96
CA TYR A 243 -23.40 6.19 -20.87
C TYR A 243 -22.80 5.11 -21.78
N SER A 244 -23.28 3.88 -21.68
CA SER A 244 -22.80 2.73 -22.47
C SER A 244 -23.67 2.51 -23.72
N VAL A 245 -23.78 3.53 -24.58
CA VAL A 245 -24.41 3.45 -25.93
C VAL A 245 -23.35 3.34 -27.01
#